data_AF-A0A7V5SU68-F1
#
_entry.id   AF-A0A7V5SU68-F1
#
_cell.length_a   1.000
_cell.length_b   1.000
_cell.length_c   1.000
_cell.angle_alpha   90.00
_cell.angle_beta   90.00
_cell.angle_gamma   90.00
#
_symmetry.space_group_name_H-M   'P 1'
#
loop_
_entity.id
_entity.type
_entity.pdbx_description
1 polymer ?
#
loop_
_entity_poly.entity_id
_entity_poly.type
_entity_poly.pdbx_seq_one_letter_code
_entity_poly.pdbx_strand_id
1 'polypeptide(L)'
;ITAEGENFKAAIFDAPINSSSFSNNNNNKYIPVFNQAYFTKKNLKPSDYNHFYADVTFTGKNVAGAEIISADNEAENGIYHEINKVIEPLPNLEQAIVSNPNYSKFKELLDTLVTYVYSSDLANKYNNLPVKSDPTAKAAYIKYYPLLFSPNNENYFGSGNESQCDGYTIVAPTNEAFDIIMQNRIALYYPNKDYHNLPIDVLTTFVNSHFFKTTMFPSSFSNGLNAYNEAPSFNFNSDIIESKICSNGIFYGSNTAMQSNIFMTVYGDIYLNKALSIFYYGVTISNMIENLKVANKKYTLFLLKDNFFTSHGYEYNSERTGDPLYYKGKGTSPSPAYKPQDSLKAIISLHVANYIDFSKKGCIETYFGDVIGYDEDFKVYGAGNLEKGYKVDFYIIPGAAPINGEVYYVDSAILASTKGVGYHLEKYFSDFIFWKYISNSILYTAESQTISELKSSVNYTILMPSNNAIKEAVIKGDLPSDAINGDPNKIANFIKLHIIKNKSICNDKNKYWLENFLTTLPTSEGSAKVEVENIGDMLYFKSQKEGSEQIPWIENRSNILSNKAIIHAIDGYLKF
;
A
#
# COMPACT_ATOMS: atom_id res chain seq x y z
N ILE A 1 4.25 32.71 -26.94
CA ILE A 1 3.40 33.86 -27.26
C ILE A 1 3.66 34.91 -26.18
N THR A 2 4.09 36.11 -26.54
CA THR A 2 4.29 37.21 -25.57
C THR A 2 2.96 37.73 -25.03
N ALA A 3 3.00 38.57 -24.00
CA ALA A 3 1.81 39.28 -23.52
C ALA A 3 1.12 40.13 -24.60
N GLU A 4 1.82 40.43 -25.69
CA GLU A 4 1.37 41.21 -26.84
C GLU A 4 0.89 40.34 -28.02
N GLY A 5 0.88 39.01 -27.86
CA GLY A 5 0.39 38.08 -28.88
C GLY A 5 1.41 37.69 -29.95
N GLU A 6 2.68 38.10 -29.84
CA GLU A 6 3.71 37.77 -30.81
C GLU A 6 4.26 36.35 -30.61
N ASN A 7 4.39 35.62 -31.71
CA ASN A 7 5.13 34.36 -31.78
C ASN A 7 6.62 34.66 -31.93
N PHE A 8 7.43 34.18 -30.98
CA PHE A 8 8.89 34.22 -31.09
C PHE A 8 9.46 32.81 -31.08
N LYS A 9 10.60 32.63 -31.75
CA LYS A 9 11.36 31.38 -31.67
C LYS A 9 12.23 31.35 -30.43
N ALA A 10 12.32 30.18 -29.82
CA ALA A 10 13.16 29.94 -28.66
C ALA A 10 14.09 28.75 -28.90
N ALA A 11 15.31 28.86 -28.38
CA ALA A 11 16.23 27.75 -28.28
C ALA A 11 15.85 26.91 -27.06
N ILE A 12 15.79 25.59 -27.23
CA ILE A 12 15.50 24.65 -26.16
C ILE A 12 16.79 23.94 -25.77
N PHE A 13 17.10 23.93 -24.49
CA PHE A 13 18.26 23.28 -23.90
C PHE A 13 17.82 22.20 -22.93
N ASP A 14 18.54 21.10 -22.91
CA ASP A 14 18.33 20.06 -21.91
C ASP A 14 18.76 20.53 -20.51
N ALA A 15 18.09 20.00 -19.49
CA ALA A 15 18.35 20.38 -18.10
C ALA A 15 19.78 19.99 -17.69
N PRO A 16 20.64 20.95 -17.28
CA PRO A 16 22.04 20.69 -16.93
C PRO A 16 22.22 20.12 -15.52
N ILE A 17 21.14 20.02 -14.76
CA ILE A 17 21.01 19.35 -13.46
C ILE A 17 19.58 18.84 -13.39
N ASN A 18 19.27 17.99 -12.42
CA ASN A 18 17.89 17.54 -12.19
C ASN A 18 17.01 18.64 -11.55
N SER A 19 17.02 19.85 -12.11
CA SER A 19 16.22 20.99 -11.68
C SER A 19 15.93 21.93 -12.86
N SER A 20 15.00 22.87 -12.63
CA SER A 20 14.66 23.93 -13.56
C SER A 20 15.68 25.08 -13.64
N SER A 21 16.81 24.99 -12.94
CA SER A 21 17.80 26.06 -12.85
C SER A 21 18.95 25.84 -13.82
N PHE A 22 19.42 26.93 -14.43
CA PHE A 22 20.67 26.91 -15.17
C PHE A 22 21.86 26.84 -14.20
N SER A 23 22.88 26.05 -14.56
CA SER A 23 24.18 26.05 -13.89
C SER A 23 25.27 26.25 -14.95
N ASN A 24 26.48 26.65 -14.55
CA ASN A 24 27.62 26.71 -15.47
C ASN A 24 28.05 25.33 -16.04
N ASN A 25 27.29 24.27 -15.75
CA ASN A 25 27.42 22.96 -16.36
C ASN A 25 26.80 22.98 -17.77
N ASN A 26 27.57 22.51 -18.75
CA ASN A 26 27.14 22.45 -20.15
C ASN A 26 26.28 21.23 -20.49
N ASN A 27 25.98 20.36 -19.51
CA ASN A 27 25.28 19.09 -19.73
C ASN A 27 26.00 18.22 -20.79
N ASN A 28 27.32 18.09 -20.66
CA ASN A 28 28.12 17.37 -21.64
C ASN A 28 27.81 15.87 -21.60
N LYS A 29 27.74 15.24 -22.78
CA LYS A 29 27.62 13.79 -22.88
C LYS A 29 28.86 13.09 -22.36
N TYR A 30 28.65 12.01 -21.62
CA TYR A 30 29.73 11.13 -21.19
C TYR A 30 30.02 10.06 -22.25
N ILE A 31 31.29 9.67 -22.33
CA ILE A 31 31.73 8.50 -23.09
C ILE A 31 32.03 7.36 -22.10
N PRO A 32 31.30 6.24 -22.14
CA PRO A 32 31.48 5.18 -21.16
C PRO A 32 32.77 4.40 -21.43
N VAL A 33 33.59 4.25 -20.39
CA VAL A 33 34.79 3.42 -20.40
C VAL A 33 34.55 2.20 -19.52
N PHE A 34 34.60 1.02 -20.12
CA PHE A 34 34.37 -0.27 -19.46
C PHE A 34 35.73 -0.92 -19.18
N ASN A 35 36.20 -0.75 -17.94
CA ASN A 35 37.48 -1.31 -17.50
C ASN A 35 37.31 -2.46 -16.50
N GLN A 36 38.33 -3.32 -16.40
CA GLN A 36 38.28 -4.50 -15.52
C GLN A 36 38.09 -4.13 -14.04
N ALA A 37 38.69 -3.04 -13.57
CA ALA A 37 38.57 -2.62 -12.17
C ALA A 37 37.12 -2.24 -11.81
N TYR A 38 36.42 -1.56 -12.72
CA TYR A 38 35.01 -1.25 -12.60
C TYR A 38 34.15 -2.51 -12.57
N PHE A 39 34.35 -3.44 -13.51
CA PHE A 39 33.60 -4.69 -13.59
C PHE A 39 33.78 -5.52 -12.32
N THR A 40 35.02 -5.66 -11.85
CA THR A 40 35.31 -6.36 -10.58
C THR A 40 34.62 -5.69 -9.39
N LYS A 41 34.70 -4.35 -9.29
CA LYS A 41 34.09 -3.60 -8.17
C LYS A 41 32.57 -3.70 -8.14
N LYS A 42 31.92 -3.68 -9.31
CA LYS A 42 30.46 -3.79 -9.46
C LYS A 42 29.97 -5.24 -9.57
N ASN A 43 30.87 -6.23 -9.45
CA ASN A 43 30.58 -7.65 -9.62
C ASN A 43 29.90 -7.98 -10.97
N LEU A 44 30.33 -7.31 -12.03
CA LEU A 44 29.85 -7.49 -13.40
C LEU A 44 30.69 -8.53 -14.13
N LYS A 45 30.07 -9.15 -15.14
CA LYS A 45 30.66 -10.19 -15.98
C LYS A 45 30.93 -9.65 -17.38
N PRO A 46 31.88 -10.22 -18.13
CA PRO A 46 32.05 -9.91 -19.56
C PRO A 46 30.74 -9.99 -20.35
N SER A 47 29.87 -10.95 -20.02
CA SER A 47 28.54 -11.09 -20.61
C SER A 47 27.65 -9.86 -20.47
N ASP A 48 27.83 -9.05 -19.43
CA ASP A 48 27.08 -7.80 -19.26
C ASP A 48 27.45 -6.75 -20.31
N TYR A 49 28.73 -6.68 -20.68
CA TYR A 49 29.21 -5.83 -21.77
C TYR A 49 28.75 -6.38 -23.13
N ASN A 50 28.96 -7.69 -23.34
CA ASN A 50 28.66 -8.34 -24.60
C ASN A 50 27.16 -8.36 -24.94
N HIS A 51 26.28 -8.25 -23.95
CA HIS A 51 24.85 -8.06 -24.19
C HIS A 51 24.55 -6.82 -25.04
N PHE A 52 25.30 -5.72 -24.82
CA PHE A 52 25.12 -4.47 -25.57
C PHE A 52 26.01 -4.40 -26.82
N TYR A 53 27.16 -5.08 -26.79
CA TYR A 53 28.15 -5.07 -27.87
C TYR A 53 28.55 -6.51 -28.21
N ALA A 54 27.63 -7.24 -28.86
CA ALA A 54 27.78 -8.68 -29.11
C ALA A 54 29.02 -9.04 -29.94
N ASP A 55 29.39 -8.17 -30.89
CA ASP A 55 30.50 -8.41 -31.82
C ASP A 55 31.85 -7.87 -31.30
N VAL A 56 31.90 -7.40 -30.05
CA VAL A 56 33.10 -6.77 -29.48
C VAL A 56 33.60 -7.58 -28.29
N THR A 57 34.83 -8.08 -28.34
CA THR A 57 35.44 -8.79 -27.22
C THR A 57 35.62 -7.84 -26.04
N PHE A 58 35.15 -8.24 -24.85
CA PHE A 58 35.48 -7.54 -23.62
C PHE A 58 36.90 -7.89 -23.18
N THR A 59 37.79 -6.91 -23.16
CA THR A 59 39.21 -7.08 -22.79
C THR A 59 39.52 -6.45 -21.43
N GLY A 60 38.51 -5.87 -20.76
CA GLY A 60 38.71 -5.05 -19.57
C GLY A 60 39.35 -3.69 -19.87
N LYS A 61 39.41 -3.32 -21.15
CA LYS A 61 39.87 -2.02 -21.68
C LYS A 61 39.02 -1.66 -22.91
N ASN A 62 37.74 -1.43 -22.70
CA ASN A 62 36.80 -1.08 -23.77
C ASN A 62 36.26 0.33 -23.57
N VAL A 63 35.94 1.03 -24.66
CA VAL A 63 35.31 2.35 -24.63
C VAL A 63 34.13 2.34 -25.59
N ALA A 64 32.93 2.57 -25.06
CA ALA A 64 31.68 2.25 -25.76
C ALA A 64 31.75 0.85 -26.42
N GLY A 65 31.46 0.75 -27.72
CA GLY A 65 31.57 -0.48 -28.52
C GLY A 65 32.91 -0.66 -29.23
N ALA A 66 34.01 -0.17 -28.67
CA ALA A 66 35.37 -0.32 -29.22
C ALA A 66 36.34 -0.93 -28.21
N GLU A 67 37.36 -1.63 -28.72
CA GLU A 67 38.49 -2.14 -27.93
C GLU A 67 39.62 -1.12 -27.94
N ILE A 68 40.27 -0.92 -26.78
CA ILE A 68 41.52 -0.17 -26.69
C ILE A 68 42.68 -1.12 -26.99
N ILE A 69 43.33 -0.92 -28.14
CA ILE A 69 44.43 -1.76 -28.63
C ILE A 69 45.81 -1.27 -28.16
N SER A 70 45.95 0.04 -27.93
CA SER A 70 47.14 0.65 -27.33
C SER A 70 46.69 1.72 -26.33
N ALA A 71 47.20 1.67 -25.09
CA ALA A 71 46.73 2.51 -23.99
C ALA A 71 47.86 3.31 -23.35
N ASP A 72 47.50 4.43 -22.72
CA ASP A 72 48.38 5.24 -21.89
C ASP A 72 49.58 5.81 -22.66
N ASN A 73 49.40 6.12 -23.95
CA ASN A 73 50.46 6.70 -24.76
C ASN A 73 50.59 8.20 -24.47
N GLU A 74 51.76 8.61 -23.99
CA GLU A 74 52.03 10.00 -23.65
C GLU A 74 52.22 10.88 -24.89
N ALA A 75 51.70 12.10 -24.81
CA ALA A 75 51.91 13.19 -25.76
C ALA A 75 52.22 14.49 -24.99
N GLU A 76 52.77 15.50 -25.66
CA GLU A 76 53.19 16.77 -25.02
C GLU A 76 52.08 17.46 -24.21
N ASN A 77 50.82 17.23 -24.57
CA ASN A 77 49.66 17.88 -23.97
C ASN A 77 48.57 16.90 -23.50
N GLY A 78 48.88 15.61 -23.33
CA GLY A 78 47.89 14.65 -22.84
C GLY A 78 48.28 13.18 -23.01
N ILE A 79 47.26 12.34 -22.97
CA ILE A 79 47.35 10.89 -23.15
C ILE A 79 46.41 10.51 -24.29
N TYR A 80 46.85 9.62 -25.17
CA TYR A 80 45.99 9.03 -26.19
C TYR A 80 45.90 7.50 -26.07
N HIS A 81 44.74 6.99 -26.47
CA HIS A 81 44.45 5.56 -26.56
C HIS A 81 44.07 5.25 -28.01
N GLU A 82 44.67 4.23 -28.58
CA GLU A 82 44.30 3.73 -29.91
C GLU A 82 43.12 2.76 -29.76
N ILE A 83 42.10 2.95 -30.58
CA ILE A 83 40.87 2.14 -30.58
C ILE A 83 40.65 1.52 -31.96
N ASN A 84 40.04 0.32 -31.98
CA ASN A 84 39.84 -0.43 -33.22
C ASN A 84 38.60 0.00 -34.04
N LYS A 85 37.84 1.00 -33.58
CA LYS A 85 36.60 1.45 -34.22
C LYS A 85 36.31 2.92 -33.92
N VAL A 86 35.69 3.63 -34.86
CA VAL A 86 35.16 4.99 -34.65
C VAL A 86 33.93 4.93 -33.72
N ILE A 87 33.92 5.75 -32.68
CA ILE A 87 32.81 5.87 -31.73
C ILE A 87 31.95 7.07 -32.13
N GLU A 88 30.65 6.83 -32.28
CA GLU A 88 29.67 7.90 -32.49
C GLU A 88 29.15 8.43 -31.15
N PRO A 89 28.71 9.70 -31.07
CA PRO A 89 28.07 10.22 -29.87
C PRO A 89 26.85 9.38 -29.47
N LEU A 90 26.90 8.79 -28.28
CA LEU A 90 25.79 7.98 -27.77
C LEU A 90 24.55 8.86 -27.53
N PRO A 91 23.34 8.37 -27.83
CA PRO A 91 22.13 9.08 -27.43
C PRO A 91 22.00 9.11 -25.91
N ASN A 92 21.27 10.09 -25.39
CA ASN A 92 20.80 10.03 -24.00
C ASN A 92 19.50 9.22 -23.90
N LEU A 93 19.04 8.97 -22.67
CA LEU A 93 17.84 8.17 -22.41
C LEU A 93 16.58 8.74 -23.09
N GLU A 94 16.41 10.07 -23.11
CA GLU A 94 15.32 10.70 -23.85
C GLU A 94 15.40 10.39 -25.36
N GLN A 95 16.57 10.60 -25.96
CA GLN A 95 16.80 10.35 -27.38
C GLN A 95 16.59 8.88 -27.73
N ALA A 96 16.97 7.95 -26.86
CA ALA A 96 16.70 6.52 -27.04
C ALA A 96 15.19 6.25 -27.15
N ILE A 97 14.38 6.81 -26.24
CA ILE A 97 12.92 6.68 -26.27
C ILE A 97 12.33 7.31 -27.54
N VAL A 98 12.72 8.54 -27.88
CA VAL A 98 12.18 9.29 -29.03
C VAL A 98 12.53 8.63 -30.37
N SER A 99 13.68 7.95 -30.46
CA SER A 99 14.17 7.38 -31.71
C SER A 99 13.39 6.14 -32.18
N ASN A 100 12.58 5.50 -31.32
CA ASN A 100 11.88 4.27 -31.64
C ASN A 100 10.34 4.43 -31.52
N PRO A 101 9.57 4.32 -32.61
CA PRO A 101 8.12 4.49 -32.59
C PRO A 101 7.37 3.45 -31.73
N ASN A 102 8.01 2.33 -31.37
CA ASN A 102 7.42 1.34 -30.48
C ASN A 102 7.16 1.87 -29.06
N TYR A 103 7.79 2.98 -28.67
CA TYR A 103 7.61 3.62 -27.35
C TYR A 103 6.87 4.96 -27.41
N SER A 104 6.20 5.24 -28.54
CA SER A 104 5.54 6.53 -28.79
C SER A 104 4.53 6.96 -27.73
N LYS A 105 3.79 6.02 -27.12
CA LYS A 105 2.83 6.32 -26.03
C LYS A 105 3.52 6.68 -24.72
N PHE A 106 4.60 5.98 -24.40
CA PHE A 106 5.43 6.32 -23.24
C PHE A 106 6.08 7.70 -23.43
N LYS A 107 6.52 8.01 -24.66
CA LYS A 107 7.02 9.34 -25.05
C LYS A 107 5.96 10.42 -24.94
N GLU A 108 4.75 10.19 -25.45
CA GLU A 108 3.62 11.12 -25.33
C GLU A 108 3.29 11.44 -23.87
N LEU A 109 3.34 10.42 -23.01
CA LEU A 109 3.20 10.60 -21.58
C LEU A 109 4.31 11.48 -20.99
N LEU A 110 5.57 11.24 -21.36
CA LEU A 110 6.68 12.10 -20.93
C LEU A 110 6.50 13.55 -21.38
N ASP A 111 6.05 13.78 -22.62
CA ASP A 111 5.77 15.13 -23.13
C ASP A 111 4.65 15.84 -22.35
N THR A 112 3.73 15.09 -21.74
CA THR A 112 2.69 15.66 -20.87
C THR A 112 3.26 16.11 -19.52
N LEU A 113 4.37 15.51 -19.10
CA LEU A 113 5.02 15.78 -17.80
C LEU A 113 6.16 16.80 -17.91
N VAL A 114 6.57 17.20 -19.11
CA VAL A 114 7.70 18.13 -19.30
C VAL A 114 7.32 19.57 -18.94
N THR A 115 8.26 20.30 -18.38
CA THR A 115 8.17 21.73 -18.11
C THR A 115 9.26 22.48 -18.89
N TYR A 116 8.90 23.63 -19.45
CA TYR A 116 9.84 24.54 -20.12
C TYR A 116 10.02 25.80 -19.28
N VAL A 117 11.24 26.04 -18.78
CA VAL A 117 11.53 27.17 -17.91
C VAL A 117 12.46 28.15 -18.62
N TYR A 118 12.03 29.41 -18.72
CA TYR A 118 12.84 30.46 -19.32
C TYR A 118 14.11 30.71 -18.51
N SER A 119 15.25 30.91 -19.19
CA SER A 119 16.51 31.29 -18.57
C SER A 119 17.16 32.45 -19.32
N SER A 120 17.30 33.58 -18.63
CA SER A 120 18.00 34.77 -19.15
C SER A 120 19.48 34.48 -19.42
N ASP A 121 20.12 33.68 -18.57
CA ASP A 121 21.54 33.36 -18.68
C ASP A 121 21.83 32.49 -19.89
N LEU A 122 21.00 31.47 -20.13
CA LEU A 122 21.07 30.67 -21.36
C LEU A 122 20.78 31.52 -22.59
N ALA A 123 19.80 32.42 -22.53
CA ALA A 123 19.48 33.28 -23.66
C ALA A 123 20.67 34.18 -24.02
N ASN A 124 21.33 34.77 -23.01
CA ASN A 124 22.54 35.57 -23.20
C ASN A 124 23.69 34.72 -23.77
N LYS A 125 23.94 33.53 -23.21
CA LYS A 125 25.00 32.63 -23.68
C LYS A 125 24.76 32.18 -25.12
N TYR A 126 23.55 31.76 -25.45
CA TYR A 126 23.16 31.36 -26.80
C TYR A 126 23.30 32.52 -27.79
N ASN A 127 22.91 33.72 -27.38
CA ASN A 127 22.98 34.90 -28.24
C ASN A 127 24.41 35.32 -28.59
N ASN A 128 25.38 34.95 -27.74
CA ASN A 128 26.80 35.21 -27.92
C ASN A 128 27.56 34.05 -28.59
N LEU A 129 26.88 32.95 -28.98
CA LEU A 129 27.54 31.88 -29.73
C LEU A 129 27.96 32.38 -31.13
N PRO A 130 29.18 32.07 -31.58
CA PRO A 130 29.65 32.44 -32.92
C PRO A 130 28.84 31.76 -34.03
N VAL A 131 28.28 30.58 -33.75
CA VAL A 131 27.38 29.84 -34.64
C VAL A 131 26.18 29.36 -33.83
N LYS A 132 24.97 29.73 -34.25
CA LYS A 132 23.71 29.35 -33.61
C LYS A 132 23.02 28.26 -34.42
N SER A 133 22.40 27.31 -33.72
CA SER A 133 21.53 26.29 -34.35
C SER A 133 20.30 26.91 -35.02
N ASP A 134 19.75 27.97 -34.45
CA ASP A 134 18.71 28.83 -35.04
C ASP A 134 19.07 30.31 -34.77
N PRO A 135 19.55 31.06 -35.79
CA PRO A 135 19.91 32.47 -35.65
C PRO A 135 18.74 33.38 -35.25
N THR A 136 17.50 32.92 -35.42
CA THR A 136 16.28 33.70 -35.17
C THR A 136 15.68 33.50 -33.78
N ALA A 137 16.20 32.55 -32.99
CA ALA A 137 15.77 32.35 -31.62
C ALA A 137 16.27 33.49 -30.70
N LYS A 138 15.34 34.13 -29.98
CA LYS A 138 15.63 35.28 -29.11
C LYS A 138 15.54 34.95 -27.61
N ALA A 139 15.00 33.79 -27.28
CA ALA A 139 14.85 33.29 -25.92
C ALA A 139 15.46 31.90 -25.80
N ALA A 140 15.80 31.50 -24.57
CA ALA A 140 16.23 30.15 -24.27
C ALA A 140 15.42 29.56 -23.11
N TYR A 141 15.02 28.30 -23.26
CA TYR A 141 14.28 27.55 -22.24
C TYR A 141 15.01 26.26 -21.89
N ILE A 142 14.90 25.89 -20.62
CA ILE A 142 15.34 24.60 -20.11
C ILE A 142 14.16 23.63 -20.22
N LYS A 143 14.38 22.53 -20.94
CA LYS A 143 13.48 21.38 -20.98
C LYS A 143 13.77 20.49 -19.77
N TYR A 144 12.85 20.49 -18.82
CA TYR A 144 13.00 19.81 -17.53
C TYR A 144 11.84 18.86 -17.27
N TYR A 145 12.14 17.68 -16.73
CA TYR A 145 11.12 16.73 -16.29
C TYR A 145 11.13 16.66 -14.75
N PRO A 146 10.03 17.07 -14.07
CA PRO A 146 9.86 16.96 -12.63
C PRO A 146 9.58 15.50 -12.20
N LEU A 147 10.43 14.59 -12.65
CA LEU A 147 10.39 13.15 -12.41
C LEU A 147 11.52 12.76 -11.44
N LEU A 148 11.67 11.46 -11.19
CA LEU A 148 12.77 10.90 -10.40
C LEU A 148 14.14 11.43 -10.84
N PHE A 149 14.33 11.49 -12.16
CA PHE A 149 15.40 12.21 -12.84
C PHE A 149 14.91 12.64 -14.22
N SER A 150 15.47 13.72 -14.76
CA SER A 150 15.21 14.14 -16.14
C SER A 150 15.93 13.22 -17.15
N PRO A 151 15.23 12.56 -18.10
CA PRO A 151 15.86 11.64 -19.06
C PRO A 151 16.87 12.29 -20.01
N ASN A 152 16.81 13.62 -20.16
CA ASN A 152 17.73 14.43 -20.96
C ASN A 152 18.88 15.06 -20.15
N ASN A 153 18.94 14.84 -18.83
CA ASN A 153 20.05 15.31 -18.00
C ASN A 153 21.21 14.30 -18.10
N GLU A 154 22.38 14.78 -18.51
CA GLU A 154 23.61 13.98 -18.61
C GLU A 154 24.27 13.74 -17.25
N ASN A 155 23.90 14.54 -16.25
CA ASN A 155 24.49 14.44 -14.92
C ASN A 155 23.78 13.39 -14.08
N TYR A 156 24.57 12.44 -13.59
CA TYR A 156 24.19 11.58 -12.49
C TYR A 156 24.15 12.35 -11.16
N PHE A 157 23.49 11.81 -10.11
CA PHE A 157 23.31 12.47 -8.81
C PHE A 157 24.60 13.13 -8.26
N GLY A 158 24.41 14.26 -7.57
CA GLY A 158 25.43 15.30 -7.42
C GLY A 158 26.57 15.04 -6.41
N SER A 159 27.72 15.64 -6.76
CA SER A 159 29.02 15.80 -6.08
C SER A 159 30.09 14.73 -6.36
N GLY A 160 31.32 15.21 -6.60
CA GLY A 160 32.49 14.36 -6.83
C GLY A 160 32.49 13.62 -8.18
N ASN A 161 32.96 12.36 -8.13
CA ASN A 161 33.19 11.51 -9.31
C ASN A 161 32.09 10.46 -9.50
N GLU A 162 30.90 10.63 -8.91
CA GLU A 162 29.82 9.62 -8.99
C GLU A 162 29.33 9.39 -10.43
N SER A 163 29.24 10.45 -11.23
CA SER A 163 28.95 10.36 -12.68
C SER A 163 30.02 9.62 -13.50
N GLN A 164 31.19 9.32 -12.91
CA GLN A 164 32.21 8.48 -13.54
C GLN A 164 32.00 6.98 -13.27
N CYS A 165 31.11 6.60 -12.34
CA CYS A 165 30.95 5.21 -11.91
C CYS A 165 29.50 4.72 -11.84
N ASP A 166 28.52 5.54 -12.21
CA ASP A 166 27.12 5.11 -12.34
C ASP A 166 26.32 6.04 -13.28
N GLY A 167 25.08 5.64 -13.54
CA GLY A 167 24.12 6.35 -14.39
C GLY A 167 22.70 5.92 -14.06
N TYR A 168 21.73 6.30 -14.89
CA TYR A 168 20.33 5.92 -14.69
C TYR A 168 19.93 4.69 -15.51
N THR A 169 18.77 4.11 -15.20
CA THR A 169 18.13 3.14 -16.09
C THR A 169 16.67 3.51 -16.32
N ILE A 170 16.19 3.43 -17.57
CA ILE A 170 14.77 3.47 -17.91
C ILE A 170 14.40 2.17 -18.62
N VAL A 171 13.29 1.57 -18.19
CA VAL A 171 12.65 0.46 -18.91
C VAL A 171 11.37 1.01 -19.55
N ALA A 172 11.35 1.30 -20.85
CA ALA A 172 10.17 1.80 -21.52
C ALA A 172 9.29 0.65 -22.05
N PRO A 173 7.99 0.62 -21.73
CA PRO A 173 7.07 -0.35 -22.30
C PRO A 173 6.78 -0.02 -23.77
N THR A 174 6.62 -1.06 -24.60
CA THR A 174 6.03 -0.93 -25.93
C THR A 174 4.62 -0.34 -25.85
N ASN A 175 4.13 0.24 -26.95
CA ASN A 175 2.79 0.80 -27.05
C ASN A 175 1.70 -0.22 -26.63
N GLU A 176 1.86 -1.50 -27.01
CA GLU A 176 0.94 -2.57 -26.63
C GLU A 176 0.96 -2.85 -25.12
N ALA A 177 2.16 -3.01 -24.54
CA ALA A 177 2.31 -3.22 -23.11
C ALA A 177 1.76 -2.05 -22.27
N PHE A 178 2.00 -0.82 -22.75
CA PHE A 178 1.44 0.40 -22.16
C PHE A 178 -0.10 0.37 -22.18
N ASP A 179 -0.71 0.04 -23.31
CA ASP A 179 -2.17 -0.01 -23.43
C ASP A 179 -2.79 -1.06 -22.50
N ILE A 180 -2.18 -2.24 -22.42
CA ILE A 180 -2.67 -3.33 -21.58
C ILE A 180 -2.78 -2.89 -20.12
N ILE A 181 -1.71 -2.32 -19.54
CA ILE A 181 -1.73 -1.92 -18.14
C ILE A 181 -2.64 -0.69 -17.90
N MET A 182 -2.65 0.26 -18.83
CA MET A 182 -3.51 1.44 -18.73
C MET A 182 -4.99 1.06 -18.74
N GLN A 183 -5.42 0.24 -19.70
CA GLN A 183 -6.84 -0.09 -19.87
C GLN A 183 -7.35 -1.12 -18.87
N ASN A 184 -6.51 -2.06 -18.42
CA ASN A 184 -6.94 -3.14 -17.53
C ASN A 184 -6.80 -2.79 -16.05
N ARG A 185 -5.97 -1.78 -15.71
CA ARG A 185 -5.74 -1.40 -14.32
C ARG A 185 -5.79 0.12 -14.07
N ILE A 186 -4.87 0.89 -14.65
CA ILE A 186 -4.61 2.28 -14.19
C ILE A 186 -5.79 3.22 -14.51
N ALA A 187 -6.31 3.15 -15.73
CA ALA A 187 -7.45 3.95 -16.19
C ALA A 187 -8.80 3.23 -16.02
N LEU A 188 -8.85 2.11 -15.28
CA LEU A 188 -10.04 1.27 -15.16
C LEU A 188 -11.31 2.04 -14.73
N TYR A 189 -11.14 3.02 -13.84
CA TYR A 189 -12.22 3.82 -13.25
C TYR A 189 -12.52 5.12 -14.00
N TYR A 190 -11.86 5.36 -15.14
CA TYR A 190 -11.94 6.62 -15.88
C TYR A 190 -12.82 6.48 -17.14
N PRO A 191 -13.46 7.57 -17.58
CA PRO A 191 -14.27 7.56 -18.81
C PRO A 191 -13.48 6.99 -19.99
N ASN A 192 -14.08 6.03 -20.69
CA ASN A 192 -13.49 5.32 -21.84
C ASN A 192 -12.14 4.65 -21.57
N LYS A 193 -11.73 4.50 -20.29
CA LYS A 193 -10.39 4.04 -19.90
C LYS A 193 -9.26 4.86 -20.53
N ASP A 194 -9.53 6.14 -20.74
CA ASP A 194 -8.59 7.06 -21.37
C ASP A 194 -7.63 7.65 -20.33
N TYR A 195 -6.33 7.39 -20.54
CA TYR A 195 -5.26 7.80 -19.64
C TYR A 195 -5.06 9.33 -19.62
N HIS A 196 -5.52 10.06 -20.63
CA HIS A 196 -5.48 11.53 -20.62
C HIS A 196 -6.38 12.16 -19.54
N ASN A 197 -7.34 11.40 -19.00
CA ASN A 197 -8.21 11.85 -17.90
C ASN A 197 -7.61 11.58 -16.50
N LEU A 198 -6.45 10.93 -16.44
CA LEU A 198 -5.77 10.62 -15.19
C LEU A 198 -5.17 11.88 -14.55
N PRO A 199 -5.20 11.98 -13.22
CA PRO A 199 -4.47 12.99 -12.48
C PRO A 199 -2.95 12.96 -12.78
N ILE A 200 -2.31 14.13 -12.74
CA ILE A 200 -0.89 14.29 -13.05
C ILE A 200 0.02 13.46 -12.12
N ASP A 201 -0.39 13.26 -10.86
CA ASP A 201 0.32 12.45 -9.87
C ASP A 201 0.25 10.95 -10.20
N VAL A 202 -0.87 10.46 -10.74
CA VAL A 202 -1.00 9.07 -11.22
C VAL A 202 -0.08 8.84 -12.42
N LEU A 203 -0.08 9.77 -13.37
CA LEU A 203 0.79 9.75 -14.55
C LEU A 203 2.28 9.78 -14.18
N THR A 204 2.64 10.69 -13.27
CA THR A 204 3.99 10.80 -12.72
C THR A 204 4.39 9.52 -12.00
N THR A 205 3.46 8.92 -11.25
CA THR A 205 3.70 7.67 -10.53
C THR A 205 4.01 6.52 -11.48
N PHE A 206 3.24 6.39 -12.56
CA PHE A 206 3.48 5.39 -13.58
C PHE A 206 4.86 5.55 -14.22
N VAL A 207 5.21 6.76 -14.66
CA VAL A 207 6.53 7.01 -15.28
C VAL A 207 7.67 6.72 -14.32
N ASN A 208 7.60 7.21 -13.08
CA ASN A 208 8.64 7.00 -12.08
C ASN A 208 8.79 5.53 -11.67
N SER A 209 7.76 4.70 -11.85
CA SER A 209 7.88 3.26 -11.60
C SER A 209 8.82 2.56 -12.60
N HIS A 210 9.00 3.13 -13.80
CA HIS A 210 9.89 2.64 -14.86
C HIS A 210 11.31 3.22 -14.79
N PHE A 211 11.58 4.12 -13.83
CA PHE A 211 12.83 4.85 -13.69
C PHE A 211 13.62 4.32 -12.50
N PHE A 212 14.90 4.04 -12.72
CA PHE A 212 15.81 3.50 -11.72
C PHE A 212 17.04 4.38 -11.58
N LYS A 213 17.44 4.65 -10.34
CA LYS A 213 18.53 5.59 -10.03
C LYS A 213 19.93 5.01 -10.24
N THR A 214 20.07 3.83 -10.82
CA THR A 214 21.36 3.15 -11.00
C THR A 214 21.40 2.46 -12.36
N THR A 215 22.59 2.20 -12.88
CA THR A 215 22.81 1.33 -14.03
C THR A 215 22.47 -0.12 -13.66
N MET A 216 21.48 -0.69 -14.32
CA MET A 216 21.07 -2.08 -14.13
C MET A 216 21.65 -2.91 -15.27
N PHE A 217 22.78 -3.57 -15.04
CA PHE A 217 23.36 -4.48 -16.02
C PHE A 217 22.59 -5.81 -16.05
N PRO A 218 22.65 -6.60 -17.13
CA PRO A 218 21.94 -7.88 -17.25
C PRO A 218 22.06 -8.80 -16.03
N SER A 219 23.27 -9.01 -15.51
CA SER A 219 23.55 -9.89 -14.37
C SER A 219 23.08 -9.35 -13.01
N SER A 220 22.78 -8.05 -12.93
CA SER A 220 22.34 -7.36 -11.71
C SER A 220 20.97 -6.70 -11.86
N PHE A 221 20.25 -7.01 -12.95
CA PHE A 221 19.01 -6.34 -13.32
C PHE A 221 17.97 -6.38 -12.20
N SER A 222 17.79 -7.51 -11.53
CA SER A 222 16.82 -7.67 -10.43
C SER A 222 17.09 -6.83 -9.18
N ASN A 223 18.28 -6.24 -9.06
CA ASN A 223 18.71 -5.53 -7.85
C ASN A 223 18.37 -4.03 -7.88
N GLY A 224 17.98 -3.50 -9.05
CA GLY A 224 17.58 -2.09 -9.17
C GLY A 224 16.30 -1.81 -8.41
N LEU A 225 16.20 -0.62 -7.81
CA LEU A 225 14.99 -0.15 -7.14
C LEU A 225 14.50 1.15 -7.81
N ASN A 226 13.19 1.22 -8.05
CA ASN A 226 12.55 2.42 -8.58
C ASN A 226 12.29 3.48 -7.48
N ALA A 227 11.56 4.54 -7.82
CA ALA A 227 11.19 5.62 -6.88
C ALA A 227 10.40 5.16 -5.63
N TYR A 228 9.82 3.96 -5.67
CA TYR A 228 8.93 3.39 -4.66
C TYR A 228 9.57 2.25 -3.87
N ASN A 229 10.90 2.08 -4.02
CA ASN A 229 11.66 0.96 -3.45
C ASN A 229 11.17 -0.41 -3.94
N GLU A 230 10.71 -0.48 -5.19
CA GLU A 230 10.27 -1.73 -5.81
C GLU A 230 11.34 -2.25 -6.77
N ALA A 231 11.62 -3.55 -6.68
CA ALA A 231 12.41 -4.26 -7.67
C ALA A 231 11.66 -4.31 -9.02
N PRO A 232 12.34 -4.37 -10.17
CA PRO A 232 11.69 -4.52 -11.47
C PRO A 232 10.77 -5.73 -11.50
N SER A 233 9.55 -5.57 -12.00
CA SER A 233 8.60 -6.68 -12.19
C SER A 233 8.82 -7.46 -13.49
N PHE A 234 9.92 -7.19 -14.18
CA PHE A 234 10.24 -7.76 -15.50
C PHE A 234 11.08 -9.02 -15.37
N ASN A 235 10.79 -10.02 -16.19
CA ASN A 235 11.76 -11.08 -16.45
C ASN A 235 12.73 -10.61 -17.54
N PHE A 236 14.01 -10.43 -17.19
CA PHE A 236 15.01 -9.88 -18.10
C PHE A 236 15.11 -10.62 -19.43
N ASN A 237 14.98 -11.95 -19.44
CA ASN A 237 15.21 -12.75 -20.65
C ASN A 237 13.99 -12.83 -21.58
N SER A 238 12.76 -12.69 -21.05
CA SER A 238 11.53 -12.79 -21.85
C SER A 238 10.91 -11.43 -22.14
N ASP A 239 11.08 -10.47 -21.25
CA ASP A 239 10.31 -9.23 -21.29
C ASP A 239 11.09 -8.08 -21.90
N ILE A 240 12.42 -8.12 -21.81
CA ILE A 240 13.31 -7.09 -22.37
C ILE A 240 13.64 -7.44 -23.81
N ILE A 241 13.23 -6.57 -24.72
CA ILE A 241 13.32 -6.78 -26.18
C ILE A 241 14.31 -5.83 -26.86
N GLU A 242 14.72 -4.77 -26.16
CA GLU A 242 15.74 -3.83 -26.63
C GLU A 242 16.65 -3.44 -25.46
N SER A 243 17.94 -3.26 -25.72
CA SER A 243 18.93 -2.89 -24.72
C SER A 243 19.96 -1.96 -25.34
N LYS A 244 20.22 -0.81 -24.72
CA LYS A 244 21.12 0.21 -25.27
C LYS A 244 21.87 0.96 -24.18
N ILE A 245 23.19 1.07 -24.33
CA ILE A 245 23.99 2.00 -23.54
C ILE A 245 23.76 3.42 -24.08
N CYS A 246 23.42 4.34 -23.19
CA CYS A 246 23.21 5.76 -23.44
C CYS A 246 24.29 6.59 -22.75
N SER A 247 24.44 7.86 -23.12
CA SER A 247 25.44 8.77 -22.52
C SER A 247 25.18 9.05 -21.03
N ASN A 248 23.96 8.88 -20.56
CA ASN A 248 23.54 9.12 -19.18
C ASN A 248 22.95 7.89 -18.46
N GLY A 249 23.10 6.70 -19.03
CA GLY A 249 22.53 5.49 -18.42
C GLY A 249 22.31 4.31 -19.37
N ILE A 250 21.41 3.41 -18.98
CA ILE A 250 20.99 2.25 -19.76
C ILE A 250 19.51 2.38 -20.12
N PHE A 251 19.20 2.23 -21.40
CA PHE A 251 17.84 2.13 -21.90
C PHE A 251 17.49 0.67 -22.15
N TYR A 252 16.31 0.29 -21.68
CA TYR A 252 15.67 -0.98 -22.01
C TYR A 252 14.29 -0.73 -22.62
N GLY A 253 13.97 -1.46 -23.68
CA GLY A 253 12.62 -1.58 -24.20
C GLY A 253 12.00 -2.89 -23.76
N SER A 254 10.72 -2.87 -23.35
CA SER A 254 10.04 -4.06 -22.84
C SER A 254 8.68 -4.32 -23.49
N ASN A 255 8.37 -5.59 -23.75
CA ASN A 255 7.04 -6.04 -24.17
C ASN A 255 6.06 -6.20 -22.99
N THR A 256 6.47 -5.84 -21.77
CA THR A 256 5.61 -5.69 -20.59
C THR A 256 5.82 -4.31 -19.96
N ALA A 257 4.91 -3.89 -19.11
CA ALA A 257 5.01 -2.63 -18.35
C ALA A 257 5.23 -2.94 -16.86
N MET A 258 5.85 -1.98 -16.15
CA MET A 258 6.12 -2.10 -14.72
C MET A 258 4.82 -2.29 -13.95
N GLN A 259 4.74 -3.39 -13.20
CA GLN A 259 3.61 -3.77 -12.36
C GLN A 259 3.81 -3.21 -10.94
N SER A 260 3.83 -1.89 -10.79
CA SER A 260 4.06 -1.24 -9.48
C SER A 260 2.99 -1.63 -8.45
N ASN A 261 3.40 -1.92 -7.21
CA ASN A 261 2.48 -2.31 -6.15
C ASN A 261 1.48 -1.21 -5.82
N ILE A 262 1.84 0.06 -6.07
CA ILE A 262 0.93 1.21 -5.94
C ILE A 262 -0.35 0.99 -6.75
N PHE A 263 -0.25 0.43 -7.95
CA PHE A 263 -1.41 0.16 -8.80
C PHE A 263 -1.93 -1.26 -8.63
N MET A 264 -1.06 -2.24 -8.48
CA MET A 264 -1.43 -3.65 -8.59
C MET A 264 -2.04 -4.23 -7.32
N THR A 265 -1.91 -3.57 -6.18
CA THR A 265 -2.50 -4.01 -4.91
C THR A 265 -3.91 -3.46 -4.70
N VAL A 266 -4.60 -3.92 -3.65
CA VAL A 266 -5.90 -3.39 -3.20
C VAL A 266 -5.86 -1.88 -2.94
N TYR A 267 -4.67 -1.32 -2.64
CA TYR A 267 -4.49 0.13 -2.56
C TYR A 267 -4.77 0.83 -3.89
N GLY A 268 -4.40 0.22 -5.02
CA GLY A 268 -4.63 0.78 -6.35
C GLY A 268 -6.11 0.98 -6.65
N ASP A 269 -7.00 0.11 -6.17
CA ASP A 269 -8.45 0.25 -6.34
C ASP A 269 -9.01 1.47 -5.60
N ILE A 270 -8.38 1.86 -4.49
CA ILE A 270 -8.71 3.07 -3.75
C ILE A 270 -8.08 4.29 -4.45
N TYR A 271 -6.77 4.23 -4.74
CA TYR A 271 -5.99 5.36 -5.25
C TYR A 271 -6.44 5.80 -6.65
N LEU A 272 -6.81 4.87 -7.52
CA LEU A 272 -7.18 5.16 -8.90
C LEU A 272 -8.64 5.60 -9.05
N ASN A 273 -9.51 5.36 -8.07
CA ASN A 273 -10.94 5.60 -8.22
C ASN A 273 -11.36 6.94 -7.58
N LYS A 274 -11.62 7.96 -8.42
CA LYS A 274 -12.07 9.29 -7.98
C LYS A 274 -13.37 9.30 -7.17
N ALA A 275 -14.22 8.26 -7.31
CA ALA A 275 -15.45 8.11 -6.53
C ALA A 275 -15.22 7.60 -5.10
N LEU A 276 -13.96 7.42 -4.68
CA LEU A 276 -13.55 6.95 -3.36
C LEU A 276 -12.72 8.00 -2.60
N SER A 277 -12.85 9.30 -2.90
CA SER A 277 -12.00 10.34 -2.31
C SER A 277 -12.11 10.38 -0.77
N ILE A 278 -13.31 10.20 -0.22
CA ILE A 278 -13.55 10.15 1.23
C ILE A 278 -13.00 8.86 1.83
N PHE A 279 -13.17 7.73 1.14
CA PHE A 279 -12.62 6.44 1.57
C PHE A 279 -11.09 6.47 1.58
N TYR A 280 -10.47 7.00 0.53
CA TYR A 280 -9.03 7.23 0.39
C TYR A 280 -8.51 8.11 1.54
N TYR A 281 -9.19 9.21 1.83
CA TYR A 281 -8.83 10.06 2.97
C TYR A 281 -8.92 9.28 4.29
N GLY A 282 -9.97 8.48 4.48
CA GLY A 282 -10.16 7.63 5.65
C GLY A 282 -9.04 6.58 5.84
N VAL A 283 -8.59 5.95 4.76
CA VAL A 283 -7.43 5.04 4.73
C VAL A 283 -6.12 5.78 5.05
N THR A 284 -5.99 7.01 4.56
CA THR A 284 -4.83 7.90 4.80
C THR A 284 -4.71 8.26 6.29
N ILE A 285 -5.77 8.81 6.90
CA ILE A 285 -5.76 9.21 8.32
C ILE A 285 -5.70 8.03 9.30
N SER A 286 -5.95 6.81 8.78
CA SER A 286 -5.81 5.55 9.51
C SER A 286 -4.41 4.92 9.35
N ASN A 287 -3.49 5.55 8.60
CA ASN A 287 -2.13 5.03 8.34
C ASN A 287 -2.10 3.62 7.72
N MET A 288 -3.09 3.27 6.90
CA MET A 288 -3.20 1.93 6.30
C MET A 288 -2.43 1.80 4.98
N ILE A 289 -2.14 2.91 4.30
CA ILE A 289 -1.58 2.95 2.94
C ILE A 289 -0.33 2.09 2.78
N GLU A 290 0.65 2.21 3.69
CA GLU A 290 1.90 1.45 3.60
C GLU A 290 1.70 -0.06 3.71
N ASN A 291 0.67 -0.52 4.42
CA ASN A 291 0.36 -1.95 4.52
C ASN A 291 -0.44 -2.47 3.34
N LEU A 292 -1.40 -1.68 2.83
CA LEU A 292 -2.23 -2.06 1.68
C LEU A 292 -1.41 -2.18 0.38
N LYS A 293 -0.26 -1.49 0.29
CA LYS A 293 0.70 -1.60 -0.82
C LYS A 293 1.60 -2.83 -0.74
N VAL A 294 1.57 -3.61 0.33
CA VAL A 294 2.46 -4.78 0.48
C VAL A 294 1.92 -5.97 -0.30
N ALA A 295 2.62 -6.35 -1.38
CA ALA A 295 2.19 -7.41 -2.29
C ALA A 295 1.96 -8.79 -1.63
N ASN A 296 2.72 -9.13 -0.59
CA ASN A 296 2.63 -10.44 0.08
C ASN A 296 1.64 -10.50 1.26
N LYS A 297 0.94 -9.40 1.57
CA LYS A 297 -0.11 -9.37 2.60
C LYS A 297 -1.48 -9.35 1.94
N LYS A 298 -2.32 -10.35 2.25
CA LYS A 298 -3.64 -10.48 1.64
C LYS A 298 -4.74 -9.77 2.44
N TYR A 299 -5.58 -9.01 1.74
CA TYR A 299 -6.70 -8.26 2.31
C TYR A 299 -8.01 -8.55 1.59
N THR A 300 -9.13 -8.23 2.26
CA THR A 300 -10.44 -8.10 1.63
C THR A 300 -11.00 -6.72 1.98
N LEU A 301 -11.30 -5.91 0.97
CA LEU A 301 -11.80 -4.54 1.14
C LEU A 301 -13.26 -4.44 0.73
N PHE A 302 -14.04 -3.67 1.49
CA PHE A 302 -15.42 -3.31 1.19
C PHE A 302 -15.51 -1.79 0.96
N LEU A 303 -15.48 -1.37 -0.30
CA LEU A 303 -15.35 0.04 -0.67
C LEU A 303 -16.72 0.72 -0.70
N LEU A 304 -16.84 1.83 0.04
CA LEU A 304 -17.97 2.75 0.01
C LEU A 304 -17.62 3.94 -0.90
N LYS A 305 -18.51 4.26 -1.83
CA LYS A 305 -18.36 5.44 -2.70
C LYS A 305 -18.69 6.74 -1.95
N ASP A 306 -18.17 7.85 -2.47
CA ASP A 306 -18.38 9.20 -1.91
C ASP A 306 -19.88 9.56 -1.77
N ASN A 307 -20.75 9.02 -2.63
CA ASN A 307 -22.21 9.20 -2.54
C ASN A 307 -22.78 8.68 -1.22
N PHE A 308 -22.26 7.58 -0.67
CA PHE A 308 -22.68 7.08 0.64
C PHE A 308 -22.31 8.09 1.73
N PHE A 309 -21.08 8.59 1.74
CA PHE A 309 -20.61 9.50 2.78
C PHE A 309 -21.33 10.86 2.70
N THR A 310 -21.49 11.40 1.50
CA THR A 310 -22.21 12.68 1.28
C THR A 310 -23.67 12.60 1.69
N SER A 311 -24.37 11.50 1.41
CA SER A 311 -25.75 11.30 1.89
C SER A 311 -25.86 11.21 3.42
N HIS A 312 -24.75 10.93 4.11
CA HIS A 312 -24.64 10.86 5.56
C HIS A 312 -24.01 12.11 6.20
N GLY A 313 -23.80 13.18 5.42
CA GLY A 313 -23.38 14.50 5.90
C GLY A 313 -21.87 14.78 5.85
N TYR A 314 -21.07 13.85 5.33
CA TYR A 314 -19.63 14.08 5.11
C TYR A 314 -19.42 14.89 3.83
N GLU A 315 -18.50 15.85 3.87
CA GLU A 315 -18.04 16.59 2.70
C GLU A 315 -16.52 16.62 2.68
N TYR A 316 -15.95 16.54 1.47
CA TYR A 316 -14.52 16.53 1.24
C TYR A 316 -14.14 17.62 0.24
N ASN A 317 -13.14 18.43 0.61
CA ASN A 317 -12.53 19.41 -0.26
C ASN A 317 -11.01 19.41 -0.05
N SER A 318 -10.26 18.88 -1.01
CA SER A 318 -8.80 18.78 -0.99
C SER A 318 -8.07 20.13 -0.99
N GLU A 319 -8.73 21.21 -1.41
CA GLU A 319 -8.15 22.56 -1.49
C GLU A 319 -8.41 23.40 -0.24
N ARG A 320 -9.16 22.87 0.72
CA ARG A 320 -9.55 23.61 1.92
C ARG A 320 -8.32 23.96 2.76
N THR A 321 -8.21 25.23 3.14
CA THR A 321 -7.21 25.73 4.10
C THR A 321 -7.59 25.27 5.52
N GLY A 322 -7.39 23.99 5.81
CA GLY A 322 -7.83 23.32 7.04
C GLY A 322 -7.98 21.82 6.82
N ASP A 323 -8.75 21.14 7.68
CA ASP A 323 -9.05 19.73 7.45
C ASP A 323 -9.90 19.57 6.17
N PRO A 324 -9.48 18.74 5.21
CA PRO A 324 -10.20 18.57 3.96
C PRO A 324 -11.56 17.87 4.16
N LEU A 325 -11.75 17.14 5.27
CA LEU A 325 -13.02 16.51 5.63
C LEU A 325 -13.78 17.34 6.66
N TYR A 326 -15.06 17.60 6.38
CA TYR A 326 -15.95 18.31 7.31
C TYR A 326 -17.37 17.75 7.25
N TYR A 327 -18.16 18.02 8.28
CA TYR A 327 -19.52 17.51 8.42
C TYR A 327 -20.53 18.65 8.27
N LYS A 328 -21.48 18.54 7.34
CA LYS A 328 -22.65 19.44 7.30
C LYS A 328 -23.66 18.93 8.32
N GLY A 329 -23.70 19.56 9.49
CA GLY A 329 -24.80 19.34 10.44
C GLY A 329 -26.13 19.71 9.80
N LYS A 330 -27.21 18.98 10.11
CA LYS A 330 -28.58 19.44 9.86
C LYS A 330 -28.84 20.71 10.70
N GLY A 331 -28.45 21.88 10.19
CA GLY A 331 -28.90 23.19 10.69
C GLY A 331 -28.28 23.72 11.99
N THR A 332 -27.23 23.12 12.56
CA THR A 332 -26.53 23.67 13.74
C THR A 332 -25.03 23.74 13.49
N SER A 333 -24.38 24.82 13.96
CA SER A 333 -22.92 24.98 13.92
C SER A 333 -22.22 23.69 14.39
N PRO A 334 -21.14 23.26 13.70
CA PRO A 334 -20.40 22.08 14.10
C PRO A 334 -19.96 22.22 15.56
N SER A 335 -20.38 21.27 16.41
CA SER A 335 -19.85 21.19 17.77
C SER A 335 -18.33 20.98 17.67
N PRO A 336 -17.49 21.80 18.33
CA PRO A 336 -16.03 21.62 18.31
C PRO A 336 -15.58 20.25 18.87
N ALA A 337 -16.47 19.47 19.49
CA ALA A 337 -16.20 18.12 19.98
C ALA A 337 -16.43 17.00 18.94
N TYR A 338 -17.19 17.23 17.85
CA TYR A 338 -17.44 16.21 16.84
C TYR A 338 -16.38 16.27 15.74
N LYS A 339 -15.46 15.30 15.77
CA LYS A 339 -14.45 15.10 14.73
C LYS A 339 -14.97 14.07 13.73
N PRO A 340 -15.45 14.48 12.53
CA PRO A 340 -15.92 13.52 11.52
C PRO A 340 -14.86 12.48 11.15
N GLN A 341 -13.57 12.80 11.34
CA GLN A 341 -12.44 11.90 11.17
C GLN A 341 -12.54 10.66 12.05
N ASP A 342 -12.96 10.79 13.32
CA ASP A 342 -13.05 9.65 14.24
C ASP A 342 -14.18 8.69 13.83
N SER A 343 -15.29 9.25 13.36
CA SER A 343 -16.41 8.46 12.81
C SER A 343 -16.01 7.79 11.49
N LEU A 344 -15.29 8.50 10.62
CA LEU A 344 -14.77 7.93 9.37
C LEU A 344 -13.80 6.78 9.66
N LYS A 345 -12.85 6.95 10.59
CA LYS A 345 -11.92 5.89 11.01
C LYS A 345 -12.66 4.64 11.50
N ALA A 346 -13.71 4.81 12.29
CA ALA A 346 -14.52 3.70 12.78
C ALA A 346 -15.30 2.99 11.66
N ILE A 347 -15.71 3.71 10.61
CA ILE A 347 -16.29 3.08 9.42
C ILE A 347 -15.19 2.33 8.67
N ILE A 348 -14.09 2.99 8.32
CA ILE A 348 -13.00 2.38 7.53
C ILE A 348 -12.40 1.15 8.23
N SER A 349 -12.31 1.14 9.56
CA SER A 349 -11.80 -0.02 10.30
C SER A 349 -12.57 -1.29 9.98
N LEU A 350 -13.90 -1.22 9.83
CA LEU A 350 -14.75 -2.37 9.52
C LEU A 350 -14.72 -2.79 8.04
N HIS A 351 -14.21 -1.93 7.16
CA HIS A 351 -14.24 -2.13 5.71
C HIS A 351 -12.90 -2.62 5.14
N VAL A 352 -11.90 -2.80 6.01
CA VAL A 352 -10.60 -3.38 5.65
C VAL A 352 -10.38 -4.60 6.51
N ALA A 353 -10.52 -5.79 5.92
CA ALA A 353 -10.37 -7.07 6.59
C ALA A 353 -9.11 -7.82 6.16
N ASN A 354 -8.67 -8.74 7.02
CA ASN A 354 -7.82 -9.83 6.56
C ASN A 354 -8.55 -10.62 5.47
N TYR A 355 -7.81 -11.32 4.61
CA TYR A 355 -8.38 -12.06 3.48
C TYR A 355 -9.52 -13.01 3.89
N ILE A 356 -10.68 -12.87 3.24
CA ILE A 356 -11.88 -13.69 3.45
C ILE A 356 -12.00 -14.72 2.34
N ASP A 357 -12.28 -15.95 2.72
CA ASP A 357 -12.76 -16.99 1.83
C ASP A 357 -14.28 -17.14 1.99
N PHE A 358 -15.04 -16.71 0.97
CA PHE A 358 -16.50 -16.74 0.97
C PHE A 358 -17.09 -18.13 0.69
N SER A 359 -16.27 -19.19 0.55
CA SER A 359 -16.76 -20.56 0.41
C SER A 359 -17.48 -21.11 1.65
N LYS A 360 -17.38 -20.40 2.80
CA LYS A 360 -18.01 -20.76 4.06
C LYS A 360 -18.61 -19.51 4.72
N LYS A 361 -19.58 -19.70 5.61
CA LYS A 361 -19.96 -18.65 6.59
C LYS A 361 -18.96 -18.58 7.74
N GLY A 362 -18.71 -17.39 8.28
CA GLY A 362 -17.79 -17.20 9.40
C GLY A 362 -17.75 -15.76 9.91
N CYS A 363 -16.68 -15.45 10.63
CA CYS A 363 -16.28 -14.08 10.93
C CYS A 363 -14.79 -13.90 10.68
N ILE A 364 -14.35 -12.66 10.62
CA ILE A 364 -12.93 -12.34 10.48
C ILE A 364 -12.58 -11.07 11.22
N GLU A 365 -11.34 -11.02 11.66
CA GLU A 365 -10.73 -9.82 12.21
C GLU A 365 -10.44 -8.81 11.10
N THR A 366 -10.85 -7.58 11.36
CA THR A 366 -10.55 -6.41 10.56
C THR A 366 -9.15 -5.87 10.87
N TYR A 367 -8.66 -4.91 10.09
CA TYR A 367 -7.32 -4.36 10.22
C TYR A 367 -6.99 -3.84 11.64
N PHE A 368 -7.97 -3.32 12.38
CA PHE A 368 -7.80 -2.81 13.74
C PHE A 368 -8.38 -3.71 14.84
N GLY A 369 -8.66 -4.98 14.52
CA GLY A 369 -9.09 -5.96 15.51
C GLY A 369 -10.59 -5.99 15.80
N ASP A 370 -11.39 -5.11 15.18
CA ASP A 370 -12.85 -5.29 15.14
C ASP A 370 -13.18 -6.58 14.39
N VAL A 371 -14.38 -7.14 14.60
CA VAL A 371 -14.81 -8.36 13.91
C VAL A 371 -16.04 -8.10 13.06
N ILE A 372 -16.00 -8.61 11.82
CA ILE A 372 -17.15 -8.65 10.91
C ILE A 372 -17.53 -10.10 10.63
N GLY A 373 -18.81 -10.34 10.38
CA GLY A 373 -19.34 -11.63 9.96
C GLY A 373 -19.58 -11.66 8.46
N TYR A 374 -19.53 -12.85 7.88
CA TYR A 374 -19.85 -13.12 6.49
C TYR A 374 -20.61 -14.45 6.34
N ASP A 375 -21.39 -14.58 5.29
CA ASP A 375 -22.13 -15.80 4.99
C ASP A 375 -21.99 -16.26 3.53
N GLU A 376 -22.56 -17.43 3.26
CA GLU A 376 -22.52 -18.12 1.96
C GLU A 376 -23.36 -17.43 0.88
N ASP A 377 -24.20 -16.44 1.27
CA ASP A 377 -25.02 -15.65 0.35
C ASP A 377 -24.28 -14.37 -0.12
N PHE A 378 -22.95 -14.32 0.05
CA PHE A 378 -22.12 -13.15 -0.27
C PHE A 378 -22.59 -11.88 0.45
N LYS A 379 -22.92 -12.00 1.75
CA LYS A 379 -23.24 -10.86 2.60
C LYS A 379 -22.22 -10.69 3.71
N VAL A 380 -22.00 -9.45 4.11
CA VAL A 380 -21.14 -9.08 5.25
C VAL A 380 -21.88 -8.22 6.27
N TYR A 381 -21.48 -8.26 7.53
CA TYR A 381 -22.19 -7.52 8.58
C TYR A 381 -21.32 -7.29 9.82
N GLY A 382 -21.57 -6.18 10.50
CA GLY A 382 -21.15 -5.95 11.86
C GLY A 382 -22.32 -6.14 12.84
N ALA A 383 -22.04 -6.06 14.14
CA ALA A 383 -23.07 -6.18 15.17
C ALA A 383 -24.22 -5.16 14.99
N GLY A 384 -23.89 -3.92 14.59
CA GLY A 384 -24.88 -2.87 14.39
C GLY A 384 -25.80 -3.09 13.18
N ASN A 385 -25.37 -3.87 12.18
CA ASN A 385 -26.26 -4.27 11.08
C ASN A 385 -27.28 -5.31 11.57
N LEU A 386 -26.83 -6.31 12.34
CA LEU A 386 -27.70 -7.35 12.91
C LEU A 386 -28.73 -6.78 13.89
N GLU A 387 -28.36 -5.77 14.68
CA GLU A 387 -29.30 -5.02 15.54
C GLU A 387 -30.42 -4.37 14.74
N LYS A 388 -30.11 -3.89 13.53
CA LYS A 388 -31.05 -3.26 12.61
C LYS A 388 -31.75 -4.26 11.68
N GLY A 389 -31.48 -5.55 11.80
CA GLY A 389 -32.15 -6.61 11.06
C GLY A 389 -31.73 -6.73 9.59
N TYR A 390 -30.54 -6.28 9.21
CA TYR A 390 -30.04 -6.43 7.83
C TYR A 390 -28.57 -6.85 7.78
N LYS A 391 -28.14 -7.32 6.61
CA LYS A 391 -26.74 -7.59 6.25
C LYS A 391 -26.41 -6.81 4.97
N VAL A 392 -25.13 -6.55 4.74
CA VAL A 392 -24.64 -5.73 3.62
C VAL A 392 -24.35 -6.63 2.43
N ASP A 393 -25.03 -6.36 1.31
CA ASP A 393 -24.71 -6.90 0.00
C ASP A 393 -23.48 -6.23 -0.58
N PHE A 394 -22.69 -6.99 -1.34
CA PHE A 394 -21.52 -6.47 -2.04
C PHE A 394 -21.47 -6.94 -3.50
N TYR A 395 -20.76 -6.19 -4.33
CA TYR A 395 -20.58 -6.50 -5.75
C TYR A 395 -19.16 -6.19 -6.22
N ILE A 396 -18.73 -6.77 -7.34
CA ILE A 396 -17.41 -6.55 -7.93
C ILE A 396 -17.55 -5.62 -9.14
N ILE A 397 -16.59 -4.72 -9.33
CA ILE A 397 -16.41 -4.03 -10.61
C ILE A 397 -15.43 -4.87 -11.45
N PRO A 398 -15.82 -5.35 -12.64
CA PRO A 398 -14.94 -6.15 -13.48
C PRO A 398 -13.64 -5.41 -13.85
N GLY A 399 -12.51 -6.09 -13.74
CA GLY A 399 -11.18 -5.54 -14.02
C GLY A 399 -10.07 -6.52 -13.62
N ALA A 400 -8.81 -6.09 -13.72
CA ALA A 400 -7.70 -6.86 -13.19
C ALA A 400 -7.77 -6.92 -11.67
N ALA A 401 -7.84 -8.13 -11.12
CA ALA A 401 -7.86 -8.37 -9.68
C ALA A 401 -6.54 -7.90 -9.04
N PRO A 402 -6.61 -7.29 -7.85
CA PRO A 402 -5.40 -6.87 -7.14
C PRO A 402 -4.57 -8.10 -6.72
N ILE A 403 -3.24 -7.97 -6.78
CA ILE A 403 -2.32 -9.10 -6.52
C ILE A 403 -2.29 -9.54 -5.05
N ASN A 404 -2.79 -8.70 -4.14
CA ASN A 404 -2.70 -8.91 -2.70
C ASN A 404 -4.08 -8.89 -2.01
N GLY A 405 -5.13 -9.32 -2.69
CA GLY A 405 -6.44 -9.43 -2.05
C GLY A 405 -7.62 -9.37 -2.99
N GLU A 406 -8.77 -9.08 -2.42
CA GLU A 406 -10.03 -8.89 -3.14
C GLU A 406 -10.67 -7.56 -2.74
N VAL A 407 -11.35 -6.94 -3.70
CA VAL A 407 -12.03 -5.66 -3.54
C VAL A 407 -13.49 -5.82 -3.94
N TYR A 408 -14.37 -5.51 -3.01
CA TYR A 408 -15.80 -5.48 -3.20
C TYR A 408 -16.33 -4.08 -2.96
N TYR A 409 -17.39 -3.70 -3.66
CA TYR A 409 -18.10 -2.46 -3.44
C TYR A 409 -19.39 -2.74 -2.67
N VAL A 410 -19.73 -1.82 -1.78
CA VAL A 410 -20.94 -1.87 -0.95
C VAL A 410 -21.69 -0.55 -1.04
N ASP A 411 -23.02 -0.60 -1.01
CA ASP A 411 -23.87 0.59 -1.00
C ASP A 411 -24.29 1.00 0.42
N SER A 412 -23.97 0.18 1.41
CA SER A 412 -24.28 0.40 2.83
C SER A 412 -23.09 0.05 3.71
N ALA A 413 -22.86 0.83 4.77
CA ALA A 413 -21.74 0.58 5.67
C ALA A 413 -21.95 -0.68 6.53
N ILE A 414 -20.85 -1.40 6.74
CA ILE A 414 -20.70 -2.33 7.86
C ILE A 414 -20.65 -1.50 9.15
N LEU A 415 -21.53 -1.82 10.11
CA LEU A 415 -21.77 -1.02 11.31
C LEU A 415 -21.30 -1.75 12.58
N ALA A 416 -20.51 -1.06 13.39
CA ALA A 416 -20.29 -1.43 14.78
C ALA A 416 -21.59 -1.28 15.58
N SER A 417 -21.71 -2.04 16.66
CA SER A 417 -22.78 -1.82 17.63
C SER A 417 -22.51 -0.54 18.44
N THR A 418 -23.57 0.23 18.69
CA THR A 418 -23.54 1.34 19.66
C THR A 418 -24.11 0.93 21.02
N LYS A 419 -24.54 -0.32 21.18
CA LYS A 419 -25.06 -0.89 22.42
C LYS A 419 -23.91 -1.40 23.29
N GLY A 420 -24.10 -1.40 24.60
CA GLY A 420 -23.18 -2.05 25.51
C GLY A 420 -23.18 -3.57 25.29
N VAL A 421 -22.08 -4.25 25.63
CA VAL A 421 -21.97 -5.71 25.43
C VAL A 421 -23.06 -6.49 26.16
N GLY A 422 -23.56 -5.96 27.28
CA GLY A 422 -24.68 -6.52 28.04
C GLY A 422 -25.96 -6.68 27.23
N TYR A 423 -26.22 -5.80 26.25
CA TYR A 423 -27.36 -5.95 25.34
C TYR A 423 -27.32 -7.29 24.59
N HIS A 424 -26.14 -7.66 24.10
CA HIS A 424 -25.95 -8.90 23.34
C HIS A 424 -25.97 -10.12 24.27
N LEU A 425 -25.40 -9.99 25.47
CA LEU A 425 -25.46 -11.05 26.48
C LEU A 425 -26.90 -11.35 26.91
N GLU A 426 -27.70 -10.32 27.16
CA GLU A 426 -29.11 -10.48 27.47
C GLU A 426 -29.87 -11.10 26.28
N LYS A 427 -29.71 -10.54 25.08
CA LYS A 427 -30.42 -10.99 23.88
C LYS A 427 -30.14 -12.46 23.52
N TYR A 428 -28.89 -12.88 23.62
CA TYR A 428 -28.46 -14.19 23.12
C TYR A 428 -28.18 -15.22 24.22
N PHE A 429 -28.11 -14.83 25.50
CA PHE A 429 -27.73 -15.72 26.61
C PHE A 429 -28.58 -15.52 27.87
N SER A 430 -29.80 -14.96 27.76
CA SER A 430 -30.73 -14.85 28.89
C SER A 430 -31.07 -16.19 29.57
N ASP A 431 -30.99 -17.29 28.81
CA ASP A 431 -31.17 -18.68 29.25
C ASP A 431 -29.95 -19.24 30.01
N PHE A 432 -28.80 -18.58 29.97
CA PHE A 432 -27.60 -19.01 30.66
C PHE A 432 -27.64 -18.57 32.13
N ILE A 433 -27.37 -19.50 33.05
CA ILE A 433 -27.19 -19.21 34.48
C ILE A 433 -26.06 -18.19 34.67
N PHE A 434 -25.01 -18.27 33.85
CA PHE A 434 -23.89 -17.33 33.93
C PHE A 434 -24.30 -15.88 33.67
N TRP A 435 -25.29 -15.64 32.79
CA TRP A 435 -25.82 -14.29 32.59
C TRP A 435 -26.41 -13.70 33.87
N LYS A 436 -27.04 -14.52 34.72
CA LYS A 436 -27.56 -14.07 36.03
C LYS A 436 -26.43 -13.60 36.95
N TYR A 437 -25.29 -14.30 36.95
CA TYR A 437 -24.11 -13.85 37.70
C TYR A 437 -23.56 -12.54 37.13
N ILE A 438 -23.46 -12.39 35.80
CA ILE A 438 -22.98 -11.15 35.18
C ILE A 438 -23.90 -9.97 35.52
N SER A 439 -25.20 -10.10 35.25
CA SER A 439 -26.19 -9.04 35.42
C SER A 439 -26.41 -8.59 36.87
N ASN A 440 -26.12 -9.44 37.86
CA ASN A 440 -26.15 -9.08 39.29
C ASN A 440 -24.77 -8.74 39.86
N SER A 441 -23.69 -8.84 39.08
CA SER A 441 -22.35 -8.54 39.56
C SER A 441 -22.09 -7.04 39.71
N ILE A 442 -21.14 -6.70 40.58
CA ILE A 442 -20.61 -5.34 40.73
C ILE A 442 -19.93 -4.79 39.46
N LEU A 443 -19.66 -5.64 38.46
CA LEU A 443 -19.02 -5.25 37.21
C LEU A 443 -20.02 -4.75 36.17
N TYR A 444 -21.32 -5.07 36.33
CA TYR A 444 -22.33 -4.75 35.34
C TYR A 444 -23.10 -3.47 35.70
N THR A 445 -23.33 -2.62 34.71
CA THR A 445 -24.17 -1.42 34.83
C THR A 445 -25.38 -1.57 33.92
N ALA A 446 -26.57 -1.72 34.52
CA ALA A 446 -27.80 -1.99 33.78
C ALA A 446 -28.23 -0.83 32.87
N GLU A 447 -28.06 0.42 33.31
CA GLU A 447 -28.47 1.61 32.54
C GLU A 447 -27.73 1.72 31.21
N SER A 448 -26.40 1.54 31.21
CA SER A 448 -25.55 1.59 30.02
C SER A 448 -25.37 0.23 29.34
N GLN A 449 -25.82 -0.86 29.98
CA GLN A 449 -25.60 -2.25 29.56
C GLN A 449 -24.10 -2.58 29.36
N THR A 450 -23.22 -1.99 30.17
CA THR A 450 -21.76 -2.16 30.08
C THR A 450 -21.20 -3.04 31.20
N ILE A 451 -20.04 -3.64 30.95
CA ILE A 451 -19.22 -4.32 31.96
C ILE A 451 -17.98 -3.46 32.20
N SER A 452 -17.67 -3.11 33.44
CA SER A 452 -16.62 -2.13 33.82
C SER A 452 -15.20 -2.50 33.36
N GLU A 453 -14.95 -3.78 33.08
CA GLU A 453 -13.67 -4.28 32.55
C GLU A 453 -13.48 -4.03 31.05
N LEU A 454 -14.55 -3.66 30.33
CA LEU A 454 -14.55 -3.49 28.89
C LEU A 454 -14.35 -2.02 28.53
N LYS A 455 -13.19 -1.70 27.97
CA LYS A 455 -12.83 -0.35 27.49
C LYS A 455 -13.13 -0.23 26.00
N SER A 456 -13.67 0.92 25.58
CA SER A 456 -14.03 1.18 24.18
C SER A 456 -12.86 1.16 23.19
N SER A 457 -11.62 1.28 23.66
CA SER A 457 -10.40 1.25 22.85
C SER A 457 -9.74 -0.13 22.75
N VAL A 458 -10.34 -1.17 23.32
CA VAL A 458 -9.75 -2.52 23.42
C VAL A 458 -10.74 -3.55 22.90
N ASN A 459 -10.25 -4.54 22.15
CA ASN A 459 -11.05 -5.67 21.67
C ASN A 459 -11.05 -6.81 22.70
N TYR A 460 -12.18 -7.49 22.85
CA TYR A 460 -12.37 -8.55 23.85
C TYR A 460 -12.97 -9.82 23.24
N THR A 461 -12.78 -10.93 23.95
CA THR A 461 -13.52 -12.19 23.75
C THR A 461 -14.16 -12.59 25.06
N ILE A 462 -15.47 -12.80 25.07
CA ILE A 462 -16.22 -13.21 26.26
C ILE A 462 -16.62 -14.67 26.11
N LEU A 463 -16.27 -15.46 27.11
CA LEU A 463 -16.62 -16.87 27.19
C LEU A 463 -17.82 -17.04 28.11
N MET A 464 -18.84 -17.73 27.64
CA MET A 464 -20.09 -17.98 28.34
C MET A 464 -20.19 -19.49 28.67
N PRO A 465 -19.81 -19.91 29.88
CA PRO A 465 -19.95 -21.30 30.31
C PRO A 465 -21.39 -21.82 30.21
N SER A 466 -21.54 -23.06 29.77
CA SER A 466 -22.83 -23.76 29.72
C SER A 466 -23.47 -23.87 31.10
N ASN A 467 -24.80 -24.07 31.15
CA ASN A 467 -25.52 -24.23 32.41
C ASN A 467 -25.02 -25.42 33.25
N ASN A 468 -24.53 -26.47 32.61
CA ASN A 468 -23.94 -27.61 33.30
C ASN A 468 -22.58 -27.25 33.90
N ALA A 469 -21.73 -26.55 33.13
CA ALA A 469 -20.45 -26.05 33.61
C ALA A 469 -20.58 -25.13 34.83
N ILE A 470 -21.58 -24.23 34.83
CA ILE A 470 -21.84 -23.36 35.99
C ILE A 470 -22.30 -24.16 37.22
N LYS A 471 -23.19 -25.14 37.04
CA LYS A 471 -23.60 -26.01 38.17
C LYS A 471 -22.41 -26.77 38.74
N GLU A 472 -21.52 -27.27 37.89
CA GLU A 472 -20.29 -27.91 38.34
C GLU A 472 -19.37 -26.96 39.09
N ALA A 473 -19.19 -25.73 38.60
CA ALA A 473 -18.40 -24.71 39.30
C ALA A 473 -18.97 -24.41 40.69
N VAL A 474 -20.29 -24.41 40.85
CA VAL A 474 -20.95 -24.26 42.16
C VAL A 474 -20.70 -25.47 43.06
N ILE A 475 -20.86 -26.69 42.54
CA ILE A 475 -20.62 -27.94 43.30
C ILE A 475 -19.17 -28.04 43.78
N LYS A 476 -18.21 -27.68 42.91
CA LYS A 476 -16.76 -27.67 43.20
C LYS A 476 -16.35 -26.49 44.08
N GLY A 477 -17.27 -25.55 44.34
CA GLY A 477 -17.02 -24.39 45.18
C GLY A 477 -16.19 -23.30 44.48
N ASP A 478 -16.05 -23.34 43.16
CA ASP A 478 -15.35 -22.30 42.38
C ASP A 478 -16.22 -21.05 42.17
N LEU A 479 -17.55 -21.21 42.19
CA LEU A 479 -18.53 -20.13 42.10
C LEU A 479 -19.55 -20.24 43.26
N PRO A 480 -19.98 -19.13 43.90
CA PRO A 480 -21.03 -19.17 44.92
C PRO A 480 -22.35 -19.72 44.38
N SER A 481 -23.15 -20.41 45.20
CA SER A 481 -24.45 -20.95 44.79
C SER A 481 -25.55 -19.89 44.57
N ASP A 482 -25.41 -18.71 45.16
CA ASP A 482 -26.31 -17.57 45.00
C ASP A 482 -25.63 -16.47 44.18
N ALA A 483 -26.24 -16.11 43.04
CA ALA A 483 -25.74 -15.09 42.13
C ALA A 483 -25.94 -13.65 42.63
N ILE A 484 -26.78 -13.43 43.64
CA ILE A 484 -27.13 -12.12 44.21
C ILE A 484 -26.40 -11.91 45.53
N ASN A 485 -26.51 -12.87 46.45
CA ASN A 485 -25.97 -12.75 47.81
C ASN A 485 -24.63 -13.48 48.01
N GLY A 486 -24.11 -14.16 47.00
CA GLY A 486 -22.79 -14.78 47.04
C GLY A 486 -21.66 -13.76 47.14
N ASP A 487 -20.45 -14.21 47.50
CA ASP A 487 -19.28 -13.33 47.61
C ASP A 487 -19.05 -12.54 46.30
N PRO A 488 -19.24 -11.20 46.30
CA PRO A 488 -19.20 -10.39 45.10
C PRO A 488 -17.81 -10.37 44.44
N ASN A 489 -16.74 -10.52 45.23
CA ASN A 489 -15.37 -10.56 44.70
C ASN A 489 -15.10 -11.89 44.00
N LYS A 490 -15.60 -13.00 44.56
CA LYS A 490 -15.48 -14.32 43.94
C LYS A 490 -16.23 -14.38 42.61
N ILE A 491 -17.45 -13.83 42.56
CA ILE A 491 -18.23 -13.71 41.31
C ILE A 491 -17.49 -12.82 40.30
N ALA A 492 -17.01 -11.65 40.72
CA ALA A 492 -16.28 -10.73 39.85
C ALA A 492 -15.01 -11.38 39.27
N ASN A 493 -14.22 -12.08 40.09
CA ASN A 493 -13.01 -12.76 39.62
C ASN A 493 -13.32 -13.90 38.65
N PHE A 494 -14.37 -14.68 38.92
CA PHE A 494 -14.84 -15.72 38.00
C PHE A 494 -15.24 -15.11 36.65
N ILE A 495 -15.96 -13.99 36.63
CA ILE A 495 -16.32 -13.27 35.40
C ILE A 495 -15.07 -12.77 34.66
N LYS A 496 -14.14 -12.12 35.37
CA LYS A 496 -12.91 -11.57 34.77
C LYS A 496 -12.04 -12.62 34.09
N LEU A 497 -12.01 -13.84 34.64
CA LEU A 497 -11.29 -14.97 34.05
C LEU A 497 -11.85 -15.35 32.68
N HIS A 498 -13.16 -15.20 32.49
CA HIS A 498 -13.86 -15.54 31.25
C HIS A 498 -13.91 -14.39 30.23
N ILE A 499 -13.16 -13.32 30.47
CA ILE A 499 -13.03 -12.19 29.54
C ILE A 499 -11.58 -12.08 29.12
N ILE A 500 -11.30 -12.42 27.87
CA ILE A 500 -10.01 -12.24 27.21
C ILE A 500 -9.89 -10.80 26.73
N LYS A 501 -8.75 -10.15 27.00
CA LYS A 501 -8.48 -8.75 26.61
C LYS A 501 -7.50 -8.66 25.43
N ASN A 502 -7.57 -7.54 24.72
CA ASN A 502 -6.74 -7.18 23.55
C ASN A 502 -6.93 -8.07 22.31
N LYS A 503 -7.93 -8.95 22.29
CA LYS A 503 -8.22 -9.81 21.14
C LYS A 503 -9.69 -10.17 21.05
N SER A 504 -10.28 -9.98 19.86
CA SER A 504 -11.54 -10.60 19.47
C SER A 504 -11.22 -11.83 18.63
N ILE A 505 -11.32 -13.00 19.26
CA ILE A 505 -10.96 -14.28 18.68
C ILE A 505 -12.16 -14.79 17.91
N CYS A 506 -12.15 -14.68 16.60
CA CYS A 506 -13.10 -15.38 15.76
C CYS A 506 -12.51 -16.74 15.33
N ASN A 507 -13.37 -17.74 15.16
CA ASN A 507 -12.98 -18.91 14.37
C ASN A 507 -12.95 -18.54 12.88
N ASP A 508 -11.76 -18.37 12.33
CA ASP A 508 -11.52 -18.04 10.92
C ASP A 508 -11.55 -19.26 9.97
N LYS A 509 -11.85 -20.45 10.50
CA LYS A 509 -12.09 -21.73 9.82
C LYS A 509 -10.99 -22.29 8.93
N ASN A 510 -9.85 -21.61 8.88
CA ASN A 510 -8.86 -21.80 7.82
C ASN A 510 -7.42 -21.94 8.32
N LYS A 511 -7.15 -21.83 9.63
CA LYS A 511 -5.79 -21.93 10.17
C LYS A 511 -5.72 -22.60 11.52
N TYR A 512 -4.85 -23.62 11.62
CA TYR A 512 -4.37 -24.09 12.92
C TYR A 512 -3.50 -23.01 13.57
N TRP A 513 -3.78 -22.70 14.82
CA TRP A 513 -2.89 -21.92 15.67
C TRP A 513 -3.17 -22.19 17.14
N LEU A 514 -2.14 -21.96 17.96
CA LEU A 514 -2.18 -22.12 19.41
C LEU A 514 -1.47 -20.91 20.03
N GLU A 515 -2.19 -20.13 20.83
CA GLU A 515 -1.65 -18.91 21.44
C GLU A 515 -2.20 -18.69 22.85
N ASN A 516 -1.41 -18.01 23.68
CA ASN A 516 -1.81 -17.64 25.04
C ASN A 516 -2.27 -16.18 25.08
N PHE A 517 -3.49 -15.95 25.56
CA PHE A 517 -4.06 -14.63 25.71
C PHE A 517 -4.23 -14.27 27.19
N LEU A 518 -4.18 -12.97 27.46
CA LEU A 518 -4.45 -12.44 28.79
C LEU A 518 -5.95 -12.29 28.99
N THR A 519 -6.40 -12.63 30.19
CA THR A 519 -7.76 -12.33 30.67
C THR A 519 -7.78 -10.97 31.38
N THR A 520 -8.96 -10.51 31.79
CA THR A 520 -9.11 -9.32 32.63
C THR A 520 -8.87 -9.58 34.11
N LEU A 521 -8.69 -10.84 34.52
CA LEU A 521 -8.41 -11.20 35.91
C LEU A 521 -6.96 -10.87 36.28
N PRO A 522 -6.70 -9.94 37.22
CA PRO A 522 -5.35 -9.64 37.66
C PRO A 522 -4.76 -10.78 38.50
N THR A 523 -3.45 -10.97 38.40
CA THR A 523 -2.65 -11.91 39.22
C THR A 523 -1.39 -11.23 39.72
N SER A 524 -0.63 -11.87 40.62
CA SER A 524 0.68 -11.38 41.06
C SER A 524 1.69 -11.23 39.91
N GLU A 525 1.48 -11.95 38.81
CA GLU A 525 2.31 -11.94 37.60
C GLU A 525 1.72 -11.09 36.46
N GLY A 526 0.67 -10.31 36.74
CA GLY A 526 0.00 -9.45 35.79
C GLY A 526 -1.46 -9.83 35.57
N SER A 527 -1.74 -10.81 34.70
CA SER A 527 -3.11 -11.27 34.44
C SER A 527 -3.15 -12.76 34.16
N ALA A 528 -4.25 -13.42 34.55
CA ALA A 528 -4.44 -14.83 34.28
C ALA A 528 -4.47 -15.08 32.76
N LYS A 529 -3.91 -16.21 32.33
CA LYS A 529 -3.75 -16.57 30.93
C LYS A 529 -4.72 -17.69 30.54
N VAL A 530 -5.22 -17.61 29.32
CA VAL A 530 -5.97 -18.68 28.65
C VAL A 530 -5.24 -19.05 27.38
N GLU A 531 -4.99 -20.34 27.21
CA GLU A 531 -4.55 -20.92 25.96
C GLU A 531 -5.77 -21.09 25.06
N VAL A 532 -5.64 -20.62 23.83
CA VAL A 532 -6.68 -20.77 22.82
C VAL A 532 -6.09 -21.50 21.63
N GLU A 533 -6.77 -22.57 21.23
CA GLU A 533 -6.39 -23.40 20.10
C GLU A 533 -7.51 -23.34 19.06
N ASN A 534 -7.14 -23.02 17.82
CA ASN A 534 -8.04 -23.11 16.68
C ASN A 534 -7.67 -24.36 15.86
N ILE A 535 -8.64 -25.26 15.68
CA ILE A 535 -8.50 -26.46 14.87
C ILE A 535 -9.72 -26.59 13.95
N GLY A 536 -9.53 -26.26 12.67
CA GLY A 536 -10.61 -26.35 11.67
C GLY A 536 -11.78 -25.46 12.04
N ASP A 537 -12.96 -26.04 12.25
CA ASP A 537 -14.18 -25.33 12.63
C ASP A 537 -14.40 -25.26 14.16
N MET A 538 -13.38 -25.57 14.97
CA MET A 538 -13.49 -25.57 16.43
C MET A 538 -12.49 -24.64 17.11
N LEU A 539 -12.97 -23.90 18.12
CA LEU A 539 -12.12 -23.24 19.11
C LEU A 539 -12.13 -24.03 20.41
N TYR A 540 -10.96 -24.08 21.03
CA TYR A 540 -10.78 -24.66 22.35
C TYR A 540 -10.09 -23.69 23.28
N PHE A 541 -10.47 -23.73 24.56
CA PHE A 541 -10.00 -22.83 25.59
C PHE A 541 -9.48 -23.63 26.78
N LYS A 542 -8.32 -23.24 27.33
CA LYS A 542 -7.74 -23.93 28.49
C LYS A 542 -7.09 -22.92 29.44
N SER A 543 -7.42 -23.00 30.72
CA SER A 543 -6.72 -22.23 31.75
C SER A 543 -5.29 -22.75 31.93
N GLN A 544 -4.34 -21.85 32.18
CA GLN A 544 -2.93 -22.22 32.41
C GLN A 544 -2.66 -22.83 33.81
N LYS A 545 -3.72 -23.15 34.56
CA LYS A 545 -3.61 -23.87 35.84
C LYS A 545 -3.36 -25.35 35.60
N GLU A 546 -2.43 -25.94 36.36
CA GLU A 546 -2.13 -27.37 36.30
C GLU A 546 -3.41 -28.22 36.50
N GLY A 547 -3.59 -29.25 35.66
CA GLY A 547 -4.79 -30.10 35.67
C GLY A 547 -6.04 -29.48 35.03
N SER A 548 -5.91 -28.34 34.32
CA SER A 548 -7.01 -27.80 33.51
C SER A 548 -7.21 -28.63 32.25
N GLU A 549 -8.48 -28.89 31.92
CA GLU A 549 -8.88 -29.57 30.69
C GLU A 549 -9.13 -28.55 29.57
N GLN A 550 -9.08 -29.05 28.34
CA GLN A 550 -9.37 -28.28 27.15
C GLN A 550 -10.89 -28.21 26.95
N ILE A 551 -11.42 -26.99 26.82
CA ILE A 551 -12.87 -26.72 26.79
C ILE A 551 -13.27 -26.33 25.37
N PRO A 552 -14.11 -27.11 24.68
CA PRO A 552 -14.60 -26.74 23.36
C PRO A 552 -15.62 -25.61 23.45
N TRP A 553 -15.65 -24.78 22.41
CA TRP A 553 -16.77 -23.85 22.20
C TRP A 553 -18.06 -24.59 21.79
N ILE A 554 -19.20 -23.92 21.95
CA ILE A 554 -20.51 -24.40 21.50
C ILE A 554 -20.85 -23.62 20.23
N GLU A 555 -20.62 -24.23 19.07
CA GLU A 555 -20.62 -23.57 17.75
C GLU A 555 -21.91 -22.75 17.48
N ASN A 556 -23.09 -23.33 17.71
CA ASN A 556 -24.38 -22.67 17.44
C ASN A 556 -24.72 -21.52 18.40
N ARG A 557 -23.91 -21.30 19.43
CA ARG A 557 -24.03 -20.22 20.41
C ARG A 557 -22.73 -19.41 20.50
N SER A 558 -21.97 -19.38 19.41
CA SER A 558 -20.66 -18.72 19.33
C SER A 558 -20.54 -17.83 18.10
N ASN A 559 -19.41 -17.12 17.97
CA ASN A 559 -19.20 -16.07 16.97
C ASN A 559 -20.27 -14.95 17.02
N ILE A 560 -20.75 -14.62 18.23
CA ILE A 560 -21.73 -13.55 18.41
C ILE A 560 -20.99 -12.21 18.47
N LEU A 561 -21.11 -11.41 17.42
CA LEU A 561 -20.52 -10.08 17.34
C LEU A 561 -21.18 -9.12 18.33
N SER A 562 -20.37 -8.26 18.94
CA SER A 562 -20.81 -7.25 19.91
C SER A 562 -19.90 -6.01 19.84
N ASN A 563 -20.14 -5.01 20.69
CA ASN A 563 -19.36 -3.78 20.74
C ASN A 563 -17.93 -4.04 21.24
N LYS A 564 -16.94 -3.99 20.33
CA LYS A 564 -15.53 -4.30 20.59
C LYS A 564 -15.33 -5.67 21.24
N ALA A 565 -16.24 -6.61 20.99
CA ALA A 565 -16.20 -7.92 21.60
C ALA A 565 -16.82 -8.98 20.68
N ILE A 566 -16.34 -10.21 20.84
CA ILE A 566 -16.99 -11.41 20.32
C ILE A 566 -17.34 -12.33 21.49
N ILE A 567 -18.50 -12.98 21.44
CA ILE A 567 -18.99 -13.83 22.52
C ILE A 567 -19.09 -15.27 22.02
N HIS A 568 -18.55 -16.20 22.80
CA HIS A 568 -18.60 -17.65 22.57
C HIS A 568 -19.20 -18.36 23.77
N ALA A 569 -20.15 -19.26 23.53
CA ALA A 569 -20.49 -20.26 24.53
C ALA A 569 -19.41 -21.33 24.59
N ILE A 570 -19.15 -21.87 25.78
CA ILE A 570 -18.17 -22.94 25.99
C ILE A 570 -18.77 -24.07 26.83
N ASP A 571 -18.41 -25.31 26.53
CA ASP A 571 -18.92 -26.50 27.24
C ASP A 571 -18.02 -26.88 28.43
N GLY A 572 -17.82 -25.90 29.30
CA GLY A 572 -16.94 -25.97 30.46
C GLY A 572 -16.75 -24.58 31.06
N TYR A 573 -15.89 -24.45 32.07
CA TYR A 573 -15.51 -23.15 32.64
C TYR A 573 -14.01 -23.12 32.93
N LEU A 574 -13.41 -21.94 32.80
CA LEU A 574 -12.00 -21.73 33.11
C LEU A 574 -11.77 -21.81 34.62
N LYS A 575 -10.66 -22.41 35.02
CA LYS A 575 -10.28 -22.56 36.43
C LYS A 575 -9.20 -21.54 36.78
N PHE A 576 -9.38 -20.84 37.91
CA PHE A 576 -8.40 -19.93 38.48
C PHE A 576 -7.52 -20.63 39.50
#